data_AF-A0A2T0BNQ9-F1
#
_entry.id   AF-A0A2T0BNQ9-F1
#
_cell.length_a   1.000
_cell.length_b   1.000
_cell.length_c   1.000
_cell.angle_alpha   90.00
_cell.angle_beta   90.00
_cell.angle_gamma   90.00
#
_symmetry.space_group_name_H-M   'P 1'
#
loop_
_entity.id
_entity.type
_entity.pdbx_description
1 polymer ?
#
loop_
_entity_poly.entity_id
_entity_poly.type
_entity_poly.pdbx_seq_one_letter_code
_entity_poly.pdbx_strand_id
1 'polypeptide(L)'
;MSYIDEFEEVMQSIWRNFIEKDGIISKFNKSNILDEIEKEMDRIDTIKKSNVPAVATAIIDNGKSGAANYFIINDLGYGDVCEECGSSLYILLLQSQNYLEDLDNRIWVPSAETYLALHIPIGNMARYFPVPINTEKDLWVCPYCKEIHNFKYDRDVGLLYNQDESQDFL
;
A
#
# COMPACT_ATOMS: atom_id res chain seq x y z
N MET A 1 6.26 -25.63 -6.78
CA MET A 1 6.10 -24.26 -6.30
C MET A 1 5.13 -23.59 -7.24
N SER A 2 3.99 -23.14 -6.70
CA SER A 2 3.00 -22.39 -7.46
C SER A 2 3.53 -20.98 -7.76
N TYR A 3 2.95 -20.27 -8.74
CA TYR A 3 3.30 -18.87 -9.00
C TYR A 3 3.05 -17.99 -7.76
N ILE A 4 2.02 -18.31 -6.98
CA ILE A 4 1.68 -17.60 -5.74
C ILE A 4 2.74 -17.85 -4.66
N ASP A 5 3.23 -19.08 -4.52
CA ASP A 5 4.29 -19.40 -3.55
C ASP A 5 5.57 -18.60 -3.88
N GLU A 6 5.95 -18.55 -5.18
CA GLU A 6 7.12 -17.79 -5.64
C GLU A 6 6.93 -16.29 -5.44
N PHE A 7 5.72 -15.79 -5.71
CA PHE A 7 5.34 -14.40 -5.48
C PHE A 7 5.51 -14.02 -4.01
N GLU A 8 4.91 -14.76 -3.09
CA GLU A 8 4.99 -14.47 -1.65
C GLU A 8 6.43 -14.48 -1.13
N GLU A 9 7.24 -15.48 -1.53
CA GLU A 9 8.65 -15.56 -1.14
C GLU A 9 9.45 -14.32 -1.60
N VAL A 10 9.23 -13.90 -2.85
CA VAL A 10 9.91 -12.73 -3.41
C VAL A 10 9.45 -11.44 -2.74
N MET A 11 8.15 -11.25 -2.53
CA MET A 11 7.61 -10.05 -1.88
C MET A 11 8.10 -9.93 -0.43
N GLN A 12 8.14 -11.04 0.31
CA GLN A 12 8.75 -11.09 1.65
C GLN A 12 10.22 -10.67 1.63
N SER A 13 11.01 -11.24 0.70
CA SER A 13 12.43 -10.92 0.57
C SER A 13 12.65 -9.44 0.26
N ILE A 14 11.87 -8.88 -0.67
CA ILE A 14 11.95 -7.44 -1.03
C ILE A 14 11.63 -6.58 0.20
N TRP A 15 10.53 -6.87 0.88
CA TRP A 15 10.08 -6.08 2.03
C TRP A 15 11.06 -6.13 3.20
N ARG A 16 11.58 -7.31 3.55
CA ARG A 16 12.61 -7.47 4.58
C ARG A 16 13.83 -6.62 4.25
N ASN A 17 14.34 -6.73 3.03
CA ASN A 17 15.48 -5.94 2.57
C ASN A 17 15.23 -4.43 2.68
N PHE A 18 14.04 -3.96 2.30
CA PHE A 18 13.66 -2.55 2.39
C PHE A 18 13.64 -2.05 3.84
N ILE A 19 12.99 -2.80 4.75
CA ILE A 19 12.91 -2.42 6.16
C ILE A 19 14.29 -2.43 6.83
N GLU A 20 15.15 -3.39 6.50
CA GLU A 20 16.50 -3.52 7.08
C GLU A 20 17.49 -2.47 6.56
N LYS A 21 17.37 -2.05 5.29
CA LYS A 21 18.32 -1.12 4.65
C LYS A 21 17.90 0.34 4.76
N ASP A 22 16.65 0.63 4.41
CA ASP A 22 16.13 1.99 4.31
C ASP A 22 15.23 2.31 5.52
N GLY A 23 14.33 1.38 5.84
CA GLY A 23 13.41 1.50 6.96
C GLY A 23 12.36 2.59 6.80
N ILE A 24 11.42 2.61 7.74
CA ILE A 24 10.40 3.66 7.86
C ILE A 24 10.86 4.62 8.94
N ILE A 25 11.19 5.85 8.54
CA ILE A 25 11.80 6.86 9.41
C ILE A 25 10.86 8.03 9.70
N SER A 26 9.78 8.19 8.93
CA SER A 26 8.72 9.17 9.20
C SER A 26 7.38 8.48 9.41
N LYS A 27 6.61 8.98 10.39
CA LYS A 27 5.32 8.41 10.78
C LYS A 27 4.21 9.45 10.68
N PHE A 28 3.22 9.11 9.89
CA PHE A 28 1.94 9.78 9.75
C PHE A 28 0.85 8.95 10.44
N ASN A 29 -0.21 9.63 10.84
CA ASN A 29 -1.37 9.07 11.51
C ASN A 29 -2.65 9.62 10.88
N LYS A 30 -3.81 9.18 11.36
CA LYS A 30 -5.12 9.65 10.87
C LYS A 30 -5.26 11.17 10.86
N SER A 31 -4.72 11.87 11.87
CA SER A 31 -4.91 13.32 12.02
C SER A 31 -4.07 14.17 11.06
N ASN A 32 -3.05 13.61 10.41
CA ASN A 32 -2.16 14.39 9.54
C ASN A 32 -1.96 13.80 8.14
N ILE A 33 -2.49 12.60 7.87
CA ILE A 33 -2.29 11.94 6.58
C ILE A 33 -2.99 12.69 5.44
N LEU A 34 -4.15 13.31 5.68
CA LEU A 34 -4.89 14.02 4.63
C LEU A 34 -4.13 15.23 4.08
N ASP A 35 -3.54 16.04 4.97
CA ASP A 35 -2.68 17.17 4.61
C ASP A 35 -1.46 16.73 3.80
N GLU A 36 -0.92 15.56 4.11
CA GLU A 36 0.21 14.99 3.39
C GLU A 36 -0.19 14.50 1.99
N ILE A 37 -1.33 13.82 1.88
CA ILE A 37 -1.87 13.37 0.60
C ILE A 37 -2.17 14.55 -0.32
N GLU A 38 -2.64 15.69 0.23
CA GLU A 38 -2.87 16.90 -0.57
C GLU A 38 -1.58 17.40 -1.25
N LYS A 39 -0.43 17.32 -0.57
CA LYS A 39 0.87 17.69 -1.16
C LYS A 39 1.33 16.71 -2.24
N GLU A 40 0.93 15.45 -2.16
CA GLU A 40 1.32 14.40 -3.09
C GLU A 40 0.36 14.24 -4.29
N MET A 41 -0.68 15.08 -4.43
CA MET A 41 -1.72 14.91 -5.46
C MET A 41 -1.19 14.84 -6.89
N ASP A 42 -0.22 15.69 -7.27
CA ASP A 42 0.39 15.64 -8.61
C ASP A 42 1.09 14.30 -8.88
N ARG A 43 1.72 13.75 -7.84
CA ARG A 43 2.41 12.45 -7.92
C ARG A 43 1.40 11.31 -8.02
N ILE A 44 0.34 11.37 -7.22
CA ILE A 44 -0.79 10.42 -7.26
C ILE A 44 -1.39 10.35 -8.68
N ASP A 45 -1.67 11.50 -9.28
CA ASP A 45 -2.21 11.56 -10.64
C ASP A 45 -1.22 11.05 -11.70
N THR A 46 0.07 11.24 -11.49
CA THR A 46 1.12 10.69 -12.36
C THR A 46 1.15 9.17 -12.28
N ILE A 47 1.11 8.59 -11.07
CA ILE A 47 1.06 7.15 -10.83
C ILE A 47 -0.15 6.51 -11.51
N LYS A 48 -1.31 7.15 -11.37
CA LYS A 48 -2.56 6.71 -12.04
C LYS A 48 -2.39 6.67 -13.55
N LYS A 49 -1.86 7.72 -14.17
CA LYS A 49 -1.67 7.81 -15.63
C LYS A 49 -0.62 6.82 -16.15
N SER A 50 0.40 6.53 -15.35
CA SER A 50 1.50 5.65 -15.72
C SER A 50 1.29 4.19 -15.32
N ASN A 51 0.16 3.84 -14.69
CA ASN A 51 -0.14 2.50 -14.19
C ASN A 51 0.99 1.92 -13.33
N VAL A 52 1.62 2.75 -12.51
CA VAL A 52 2.67 2.27 -11.59
C VAL A 52 1.97 1.54 -10.43
N PRO A 53 2.31 0.27 -10.14
CA PRO A 53 1.62 -0.52 -9.14
C PRO A 53 1.69 0.08 -7.73
N ALA A 54 2.89 0.41 -7.27
CA ALA A 54 3.07 1.05 -5.98
C ALA A 54 4.35 1.87 -5.92
N VAL A 55 4.33 2.88 -5.05
CA VAL A 55 5.51 3.68 -4.72
C VAL A 55 5.55 4.02 -3.23
N ALA A 56 6.76 4.10 -2.70
CA ALA A 56 7.04 4.63 -1.37
C ALA A 56 7.38 6.12 -1.44
N THR A 57 7.01 6.91 -0.42
CA THR A 57 7.53 8.28 -0.28
C THR A 57 8.86 8.24 0.45
N ALA A 58 9.93 8.60 -0.26
CA ALA A 58 11.27 8.71 0.30
C ALA A 58 11.37 9.94 1.21
N ILE A 59 12.00 9.75 2.37
CA ILE A 59 12.22 10.78 3.38
C ILE A 59 13.72 10.89 3.64
N ILE A 60 14.19 12.12 3.81
CA ILE A 60 15.53 12.41 4.32
C ILE A 60 15.34 13.22 5.59
N ASP A 61 15.77 12.66 6.73
CA ASP A 61 15.74 13.35 8.01
C ASP A 61 17.08 13.18 8.73
N ASN A 62 17.67 14.30 9.15
CA ASN A 62 18.93 14.35 9.91
C ASN A 62 20.06 13.48 9.32
N GLY A 63 20.20 13.47 7.99
CA GLY A 63 21.23 12.70 7.28
C GLY A 63 20.95 11.21 7.14
N LYS A 64 19.77 10.73 7.55
CA LYS A 64 19.27 9.38 7.28
C LYS A 64 18.24 9.42 6.17
N SER A 65 18.37 8.50 5.21
CA SER A 65 17.34 8.21 4.21
C SER A 65 16.47 7.06 4.65
N GLY A 66 15.19 7.10 4.31
CA GLY A 66 14.24 6.03 4.54
C GLY A 66 12.91 6.36 3.87
N ALA A 67 11.82 5.83 4.39
CA ALA A 67 10.47 6.12 3.88
C ALA A 67 9.53 6.67 4.95
N ALA A 68 8.42 7.24 4.48
CA ALA A 68 7.22 7.42 5.29
C ALA A 68 6.50 6.07 5.50
N ASN A 69 5.66 5.98 6.53
CA ASN A 69 4.81 4.81 6.78
C ASN A 69 3.56 4.75 5.88
N TYR A 70 3.53 5.47 4.76
CA TYR A 70 2.45 5.39 3.79
C TYR A 70 2.99 5.13 2.39
N PHE A 71 2.15 4.50 1.56
CA PHE A 71 2.47 4.07 0.21
C PHE A 71 1.31 4.40 -0.72
N ILE A 72 1.61 4.88 -1.92
CA ILE A 72 0.61 5.09 -2.95
C ILE A 72 0.49 3.78 -3.72
N ILE A 73 -0.68 3.15 -3.66
CA ILE A 73 -0.96 1.84 -4.26
C ILE A 73 -1.99 2.01 -5.36
N ASN A 74 -1.77 1.37 -6.49
CA ASN A 74 -2.69 1.24 -7.61
C ASN A 74 -2.91 -0.25 -7.88
N ASP A 75 -3.96 -0.81 -7.30
CA ASP A 75 -4.28 -2.24 -7.40
C ASP A 75 -5.25 -2.50 -8.56
N LEU A 76 -4.71 -2.48 -9.77
CA LEU A 76 -5.49 -2.72 -11.00
C LEU A 76 -6.12 -4.12 -11.06
N GLY A 77 -5.50 -5.10 -10.40
CA GLY A 77 -6.00 -6.47 -10.29
C GLY A 77 -7.27 -6.57 -9.45
N TYR A 78 -7.40 -5.72 -8.43
CA TYR A 78 -8.62 -5.61 -7.64
C TYR A 78 -9.75 -4.88 -8.39
N GLY A 79 -9.38 -3.90 -9.22
CA GLY A 79 -10.34 -3.03 -9.91
C GLY A 79 -10.65 -1.78 -9.09
N ASP A 80 -11.92 -1.39 -9.04
CA ASP A 80 -12.35 -0.20 -8.30
C ASP A 80 -12.29 -0.48 -6.80
N VAL A 81 -11.38 0.20 -6.09
CA VAL A 81 -11.18 0.09 -4.64
C VAL A 81 -12.14 1.01 -3.88
N CYS A 82 -12.31 2.24 -4.34
CA CYS A 82 -13.28 3.18 -3.79
C CYS A 82 -14.56 3.16 -4.63
N GLU A 83 -15.69 2.86 -3.99
CA GLU A 83 -16.99 2.70 -4.65
C GLU A 83 -17.57 4.06 -5.07
N GLU A 84 -17.26 5.12 -4.31
CA GLU A 84 -17.78 6.46 -4.60
C GLU A 84 -17.16 7.09 -5.84
N CYS A 85 -15.82 7.00 -5.98
CA CYS A 85 -15.10 7.65 -7.07
C CYS A 85 -14.60 6.68 -8.16
N GLY A 86 -14.80 5.37 -7.99
CA GLY A 86 -14.33 4.33 -8.92
C GLY A 86 -12.81 4.31 -9.07
N SER A 87 -12.06 4.59 -8.01
CA SER A 87 -10.59 4.61 -8.06
C SER A 87 -10.01 3.28 -7.63
N SER A 88 -9.11 2.71 -8.43
CA SER A 88 -8.20 1.62 -8.04
C SER A 88 -7.01 2.07 -7.20
N LEU A 89 -6.79 3.39 -7.14
CA LEU A 89 -5.67 4.00 -6.45
C LEU A 89 -6.11 4.43 -5.04
N TYR A 90 -5.31 4.04 -4.06
CA TYR A 90 -5.48 4.39 -2.65
C TYR A 90 -4.12 4.64 -1.99
N ILE A 91 -4.17 5.26 -0.81
CA ILE A 91 -2.99 5.41 0.04
C ILE A 91 -3.08 4.37 1.14
N LEU A 92 -2.12 3.44 1.19
CA LEU A 92 -1.98 2.52 2.31
C LEU A 92 -1.20 3.23 3.41
N LEU A 93 -1.78 3.34 4.60
CA LEU A 93 -1.13 3.88 5.79
C LEU A 93 -0.87 2.76 6.80
N LEU A 94 0.41 2.41 6.98
CA LEU A 94 0.83 1.40 7.94
C LEU A 94 0.75 1.95 9.36
N GLN A 95 0.03 1.25 10.24
CA GLN A 95 -0.10 1.58 11.66
C GLN A 95 0.68 0.61 12.55
N SER A 96 1.19 -0.51 12.00
CA SER A 96 2.05 -1.43 12.74
C SER A 96 3.32 -0.76 13.24
N GLN A 97 3.79 -1.16 14.43
CA GLN A 97 5.09 -0.75 14.96
C GLN A 97 6.21 -1.71 14.62
N ASN A 98 5.87 -2.95 14.23
CA ASN A 98 6.81 -3.96 13.78
C ASN A 98 6.48 -4.37 12.35
N TYR A 99 7.28 -3.90 11.40
CA TYR A 99 7.05 -4.13 9.97
C TYR A 99 7.51 -5.51 9.49
N LEU A 100 8.20 -6.29 10.33
CA LEU A 100 8.67 -7.64 10.01
C LEU A 100 7.87 -8.74 10.73
N GLU A 101 6.90 -8.36 11.55
CA GLU A 101 6.07 -9.29 12.30
C GLU A 101 4.99 -9.93 11.42
N ASP A 102 4.95 -11.26 11.49
CA ASP A 102 3.86 -12.07 10.95
C ASP A 102 3.67 -11.94 9.44
N LEU A 103 4.77 -11.76 8.68
CA LEU A 103 4.72 -11.54 7.23
C LEU A 103 4.03 -12.68 6.47
N ASP A 104 4.09 -13.92 6.96
CA ASP A 104 3.45 -15.07 6.35
C ASP A 104 1.91 -15.01 6.38
N ASN A 105 1.33 -14.21 7.28
CA ASN A 105 -0.12 -14.02 7.40
C ASN A 105 -0.58 -12.63 6.90
N ARG A 106 0.31 -11.86 6.30
CA ARG A 106 -0.02 -10.54 5.72
C ARG A 106 -0.54 -10.72 4.30
N ILE A 107 -1.37 -9.77 3.88
CA ILE A 107 -1.83 -9.68 2.50
C ILE A 107 -0.93 -8.71 1.75
N TRP A 108 -0.39 -9.14 0.62
CA TRP A 108 0.49 -8.31 -0.21
C TRP A 108 -0.32 -7.44 -1.14
N VAL A 109 0.02 -6.14 -1.16
CA VAL A 109 -0.47 -5.21 -2.17
C VAL A 109 0.68 -4.53 -2.90
N PRO A 110 0.50 -4.15 -4.17
CA PRO A 110 -0.60 -4.57 -5.06
C PRO A 110 -0.73 -6.09 -5.18
N SER A 111 -1.92 -6.57 -5.49
CA SER A 111 -2.21 -7.98 -5.72
C SER A 111 -1.30 -8.58 -6.81
N ALA A 112 -1.07 -9.90 -6.78
CA ALA A 112 -0.31 -10.61 -7.81
C ALA A 112 -0.91 -10.38 -9.21
N GLU A 113 -2.24 -10.28 -9.28
CA GLU A 113 -3.04 -9.97 -10.45
C GLU A 113 -2.65 -8.64 -11.07
N THR A 114 -2.34 -7.61 -10.27
CA THR A 114 -1.84 -6.32 -10.78
C THR A 114 -0.53 -6.49 -11.55
N TYR A 115 0.43 -7.26 -11.00
CA TYR A 115 1.71 -7.49 -11.67
C TYR A 115 1.57 -8.31 -12.95
N LEU A 116 0.68 -9.30 -12.93
CA LEU A 116 0.35 -10.10 -14.11
C LEU A 116 -0.30 -9.25 -15.21
N ALA A 117 -1.29 -8.42 -14.85
CA ALA A 117 -1.99 -7.53 -15.78
C ALA A 117 -1.04 -6.51 -16.44
N LEU A 118 -0.01 -6.07 -15.71
CA LEU A 118 1.00 -5.14 -16.21
C LEU A 118 2.22 -5.83 -16.85
N HIS A 119 2.19 -7.15 -16.98
CA HIS A 119 3.29 -7.95 -17.52
C HIS A 119 4.64 -7.68 -16.83
N ILE A 120 4.62 -7.43 -15.52
CA ILE A 120 5.83 -7.18 -14.72
C ILE A 120 6.43 -8.53 -14.31
N PRO A 121 7.65 -8.86 -14.75
CA PRO A 121 8.32 -10.07 -14.31
C PRO A 121 8.61 -10.04 -12.80
N ILE A 122 8.57 -11.21 -12.14
CA ILE A 122 8.84 -11.35 -10.70
C ILE A 122 10.14 -10.64 -10.29
N GLY A 123 11.22 -10.83 -11.05
CA GLY A 123 12.51 -10.19 -10.76
C GLY A 123 12.53 -8.65 -10.82
N ASN A 124 11.48 -8.02 -11.37
CA ASN A 124 11.34 -6.57 -11.44
C ASN A 124 10.38 -6.00 -10.37
N MET A 125 9.70 -6.84 -9.58
CA MET A 125 8.72 -6.40 -8.58
C MET A 125 9.32 -5.47 -7.53
N ALA A 126 10.62 -5.61 -7.22
CA ALA A 126 11.33 -4.73 -6.30
C ALA A 126 11.28 -3.24 -6.69
N ARG A 127 11.10 -2.93 -7.98
CA ARG A 127 10.97 -1.54 -8.47
C ARG A 127 9.62 -0.91 -8.15
N TYR A 128 8.64 -1.72 -7.75
CA TYR A 128 7.24 -1.36 -7.60
C TYR A 128 6.72 -1.75 -6.21
N PHE A 129 7.63 -1.82 -5.22
CA PHE A 129 7.36 -1.89 -3.78
C PHE A 129 6.13 -2.71 -3.36
N PRO A 130 6.25 -4.04 -3.25
CA PRO A 130 5.35 -4.81 -2.38
C PRO A 130 5.17 -4.15 -1.03
N VAL A 131 3.94 -4.11 -0.54
CA VAL A 131 3.64 -3.69 0.83
C VAL A 131 2.73 -4.72 1.49
N PRO A 132 3.11 -5.28 2.65
CA PRO A 132 2.25 -6.19 3.40
C PRO A 132 1.24 -5.39 4.24
N ILE A 133 -0.03 -5.78 4.18
CA ILE A 133 -1.13 -5.21 4.95
C ILE A 133 -1.42 -6.06 6.19
N ASN A 134 -1.53 -5.40 7.33
CA ASN A 134 -2.25 -5.89 8.49
C ASN A 134 -3.70 -5.36 8.47
N THR A 135 -4.66 -6.20 8.09
CA THR A 135 -6.05 -5.76 7.93
C THR A 135 -6.73 -5.32 9.22
N GLU A 136 -6.20 -5.70 10.39
CA GLU A 136 -6.74 -5.31 11.69
C GLU A 136 -6.25 -3.93 12.15
N LYS A 137 -5.14 -3.42 11.60
CA LYS A 137 -4.45 -2.22 12.09
C LYS A 137 -4.26 -1.15 11.04
N ASP A 138 -3.88 -1.55 9.84
CA ASP A 138 -3.53 -0.62 8.78
C ASP A 138 -4.80 -0.02 8.18
N LEU A 139 -4.63 1.15 7.56
CA LEU A 139 -5.71 1.95 7.03
C LEU A 139 -5.48 2.18 5.55
N TRP A 140 -6.55 2.43 4.82
CA TRP A 140 -6.43 3.01 3.50
C TRP A 140 -7.15 4.34 3.42
N VAL A 141 -6.66 5.20 2.54
CA VAL A 141 -7.24 6.51 2.30
C VAL A 141 -7.56 6.64 0.82
N CYS A 142 -8.78 7.05 0.50
CA CYS A 142 -9.11 7.45 -0.86
C CYS A 142 -8.51 8.84 -1.12
N PRO A 143 -7.55 9.01 -2.04
CA PRO A 143 -6.93 10.31 -2.26
C PRO A 143 -7.87 11.31 -2.93
N TYR A 144 -9.00 10.86 -3.50
CA TYR A 144 -9.98 11.70 -4.17
C TYR A 144 -11.15 12.06 -3.26
N CYS A 145 -11.75 11.09 -2.55
CA CYS A 145 -12.81 11.35 -1.56
C CYS A 145 -12.28 11.94 -0.25
N LYS A 146 -10.96 11.81 0.01
CA LYS A 146 -10.29 12.25 1.25
C LYS A 146 -10.84 11.56 2.51
N GLU A 147 -11.32 10.34 2.34
CA GLU A 147 -11.84 9.52 3.43
C GLU A 147 -10.85 8.45 3.86
N ILE A 148 -10.80 8.19 5.17
CA ILE A 148 -9.94 7.19 5.79
C ILE A 148 -10.80 6.00 6.21
N HIS A 149 -10.38 4.82 5.80
CA HIS A 149 -11.13 3.58 5.96
C HIS A 149 -10.25 2.48 6.57
N ASN A 150 -10.91 1.46 7.10
CA ASN A 150 -10.24 0.24 7.54
C ASN A 150 -10.22 -0.79 6.40
N PHE A 151 -9.34 -1.77 6.52
CA PHE A 151 -9.46 -3.00 5.75
C PHE A 151 -10.35 -4.00 6.50
N LYS A 152 -10.86 -4.99 5.76
CA LYS A 152 -11.40 -6.23 6.30
C LYS A 152 -10.73 -7.39 5.55
N TYR A 153 -10.71 -8.56 6.17
CA TYR A 153 -10.32 -9.79 5.52
C TYR A 153 -11.42 -10.83 5.69
N ASP A 154 -11.77 -11.46 4.59
CA ASP A 154 -12.66 -12.61 4.57
C ASP A 154 -11.93 -13.77 3.87
N ARG A 155 -12.13 -14.99 4.35
CA ARG A 155 -11.41 -16.16 3.84
C ARG A 155 -11.86 -16.58 2.45
N ASP A 156 -13.11 -16.29 2.10
CA ASP A 156 -13.71 -16.71 0.84
C ASP A 156 -13.49 -15.66 -0.26
N VAL A 157 -13.47 -14.37 0.10
CA VAL A 157 -13.31 -13.25 -0.87
C VAL A 157 -11.98 -12.49 -0.77
N GLY A 158 -11.19 -12.69 0.28
CA GLY A 158 -9.87 -12.07 0.45
C GLY A 158 -9.91 -10.67 1.08
N LEU A 159 -9.07 -9.77 0.58
CA LEU A 159 -8.97 -8.38 1.07
C LEU A 159 -10.23 -7.59 0.70
N LEU A 160 -10.75 -6.83 1.65
CA LEU A 160 -11.91 -5.97 1.48
C LEU A 160 -11.58 -4.53 1.89
N TYR A 161 -11.98 -3.58 1.06
CA TYR A 161 -11.83 -2.14 1.29
C TYR A 161 -13.11 -1.59 1.93
N ASN A 162 -13.17 -1.66 3.27
CA ASN A 162 -14.39 -1.39 4.03
C ASN A 162 -14.75 0.09 4.08
N GLN A 163 -15.78 0.50 3.33
CA GLN A 163 -16.27 1.90 3.28
C GLN A 163 -17.42 2.19 4.25
N ASP A 164 -18.03 1.16 4.87
CA ASP A 164 -19.20 1.29 5.76
C ASP A 164 -18.95 2.07 7.07
N GLU A 165 -17.69 2.33 7.40
CA GLU A 165 -17.26 3.07 8.59
C GLU A 165 -16.29 4.19 8.19
N SER A 166 -16.71 5.11 7.31
CA SER A 166 -16.03 6.40 7.23
C SER A 166 -16.17 7.07 8.59
N GLN A 167 -15.04 7.28 9.28
CA GLN A 167 -15.07 8.03 10.53
C GLN A 167 -15.24 9.50 10.17
N ASP A 168 -16.50 9.96 10.21
CA ASP A 168 -16.84 11.37 10.14
C ASP A 168 -15.97 12.15 11.14
N PHE A 169 -15.11 13.03 10.63
CA PHE A 169 -14.39 13.98 11.46
C PHE A 169 -15.33 15.15 11.78
N LEU A 170 -15.82 15.17 13.03
CA LEU A 170 -16.36 16.37 13.69
C LEU A 170 -15.24 17.14 14.40
#